data_AF-A0A2K9H8P6-F1
#
_entry.id   AF-A0A2K9H8P6-F1
#
_cell.length_a   1.000
_cell.length_b   1.000
_cell.length_c   1.000
_cell.angle_alpha   90.00
_cell.angle_beta   90.00
_cell.angle_gamma   90.00
#
_symmetry.space_group_name_H-M   'P 1'
#
loop_
_entity.id
_entity.type
_entity.pdbx_description
1 polymer ?
#
loop_
_entity_poly.entity_id
_entity_poly.type
_entity_poly.pdbx_seq_one_letter_code
_entity_poly.pdbx_strand_id
1 'polypeptide(L)'
;MHLLVDSAAAILRMHIYEILNEKKAVKKNSFIKNIIYDDKLRVSYLIELQSKISLYRNSNYQKYDYASTESQYSNIYSIHQGERKFLYDFFKSYLKDIPKIVKIADWMFLYISLKIRIRKEFVQTNSLYGFENFKIYESRKSNYCGKYQEIYPLYAVQSSIREKTRDYFEARVTPGGIPNIRLECSLDHKSKRSDINTNSLTFIVHFIKQNEKKIHKKNFGMRFDFKQDYVTQLFKVLDDAEKRRTARSPFNYVEKRRIGHSLFVPPYKIVGIDAAGEEIECPPAVFGHIYRYARATGLKNLTYHVGEDFYDIADGLKNIDDAIRFLGLKGGSRLGHAIAIGADTYSYYQNRGYQVIMSKQRMLDVLVWILSTCRIAQIRMSSDFEKQLKDKSKELYEEIGYSIYYDEKKYYQSMLLRSDDCITSVEKSLWDKTALCIDEDCVKARKDQDVGKLCINYLSNKDIWEKGNVVDVLIFHKDISSIVEQIQNYMMAIIVKKKIAIESNPSSNVKIGPIDGYNFHPCFRFLSNGINVSVNTDDKGIFATSLPNEYSLIANAYCQNGYTIREAAYLMERLKANAQSQRFKENKVRLGI
;
A
#
# COMPACT_ATOMS: atom_id res chain seq x y z
N MET A 1 -12.85 -24.35 6.58
CA MET A 1 -12.97 -23.76 7.94
C MET A 1 -13.80 -22.46 7.96
N HIS A 2 -13.49 -21.43 7.14
CA HIS A 2 -14.24 -20.15 7.16
C HIS A 2 -15.75 -20.28 6.88
N LEU A 3 -16.14 -21.07 5.86
CA LEU A 3 -17.55 -21.36 5.56
C LEU A 3 -18.34 -21.94 6.75
N LEU A 4 -17.69 -22.70 7.63
CA LEU A 4 -18.33 -23.33 8.78
C LEU A 4 -18.60 -22.33 9.92
N VAL A 5 -17.67 -21.40 10.15
CA VAL A 5 -17.81 -20.33 11.14
C VAL A 5 -18.82 -19.28 10.66
N ASP A 6 -18.75 -18.89 9.39
CA ASP A 6 -19.65 -17.93 8.75
C ASP A 6 -21.10 -18.44 8.77
N SER A 7 -21.31 -19.71 8.43
CA SER A 7 -22.64 -20.34 8.47
C SER A 7 -23.22 -20.41 9.88
N ALA A 8 -22.43 -20.79 10.88
CA ALA A 8 -22.89 -20.81 12.28
C ALA A 8 -23.31 -19.41 12.76
N ALA A 9 -22.50 -18.38 12.46
CA ALA A 9 -22.83 -17.00 12.82
C ALA A 9 -24.13 -16.52 12.14
N ALA A 10 -24.32 -16.82 10.85
CA ALA A 10 -25.51 -16.44 10.11
C ALA A 10 -26.79 -17.11 10.64
N ILE A 11 -26.72 -18.40 10.99
CA ILE A 11 -27.83 -19.17 11.56
C ILE A 11 -28.22 -18.64 12.94
N LEU A 12 -27.23 -18.39 13.80
CA LEU A 12 -27.47 -17.80 15.12
C LEU A 12 -28.13 -16.43 15.02
N ARG A 13 -27.61 -15.56 14.14
CA ARG A 13 -28.19 -14.23 13.91
C ARG A 13 -29.66 -14.32 13.50
N MET A 14 -29.98 -15.21 12.55
CA MET A 14 -31.35 -15.42 12.09
C MET A 14 -32.25 -15.92 13.22
N HIS A 15 -31.79 -16.93 13.97
CA HIS A 15 -32.57 -17.50 15.08
C HIS A 15 -32.90 -16.46 16.15
N ILE A 16 -31.91 -15.69 16.58
CA ILE A 16 -32.10 -14.60 17.56
C ILE A 16 -33.04 -13.53 16.99
N TYR A 17 -32.87 -13.16 15.71
CA TYR A 17 -33.71 -12.17 15.05
C TYR A 17 -35.18 -12.61 15.01
N GLU A 18 -35.44 -13.88 14.67
CA GLU A 18 -36.80 -14.42 14.63
C GLU A 18 -37.45 -14.43 16.02
N ILE A 19 -36.69 -14.71 17.10
CA ILE A 19 -37.19 -14.65 18.49
C ILE A 19 -37.49 -13.21 18.91
N LEU A 20 -36.59 -12.27 18.62
CA LEU A 20 -36.77 -10.85 18.94
C LEU A 20 -38.04 -10.28 18.29
N ASN A 21 -38.33 -10.72 17.05
CA ASN A 21 -39.44 -10.22 16.24
C ASN A 21 -40.66 -11.15 16.21
N GLU A 22 -40.73 -12.12 17.12
CA GLU A 22 -41.86 -13.04 17.31
C GLU A 22 -42.34 -13.71 16.00
N LYS A 23 -41.40 -14.15 15.16
CA LYS A 23 -41.73 -14.79 13.89
C LYS A 23 -42.35 -16.17 14.11
N LYS A 24 -43.37 -16.51 13.34
CA LYS A 24 -44.09 -17.80 13.46
C LYS A 24 -43.23 -19.03 13.11
N ALA A 25 -42.17 -18.85 12.31
CA ALA A 25 -41.31 -19.93 11.81
C ALA A 25 -40.00 -20.14 12.64
N VAL A 26 -39.94 -19.61 13.87
CA VAL A 26 -38.82 -19.80 14.79
C VAL A 26 -38.63 -21.30 15.08
N LYS A 27 -37.40 -21.81 14.92
CA LYS A 27 -37.07 -23.19 15.29
C LYS A 27 -36.82 -23.29 16.80
N LYS A 28 -36.92 -24.49 17.37
CA LYS A 28 -36.61 -24.71 18.80
C LYS A 28 -35.11 -24.55 19.07
N ASN A 29 -34.73 -24.07 20.25
CA ASN A 29 -33.32 -23.97 20.66
C ASN A 29 -32.55 -25.29 20.56
N SER A 30 -33.20 -26.43 20.84
CA SER A 30 -32.58 -27.77 20.70
C SER A 30 -32.20 -28.09 19.25
N PHE A 31 -33.03 -27.69 18.29
CA PHE A 31 -32.74 -27.87 16.86
C PHE A 31 -31.55 -27.01 16.41
N ILE A 32 -31.51 -25.74 16.85
CA ILE A 32 -30.39 -24.83 16.56
C ILE A 32 -29.09 -25.34 17.17
N LYS A 33 -29.15 -25.87 18.41
CA LYS A 33 -27.99 -26.50 19.05
C LYS A 33 -27.45 -27.63 18.17
N ASN A 34 -28.30 -28.55 17.70
CA ASN A 34 -27.89 -29.66 16.84
C ASN A 34 -27.25 -29.17 15.53
N ILE A 35 -27.85 -28.16 14.88
CA ILE A 35 -27.29 -27.54 13.66
C ILE A 35 -25.89 -26.97 13.90
N ILE A 36 -25.62 -26.38 15.07
CA ILE A 36 -24.32 -25.76 15.32
C ILE A 36 -23.23 -26.81 15.53
N TYR A 37 -23.54 -27.97 16.10
CA TYR A 37 -22.56 -29.02 16.35
C TYR A 37 -22.42 -30.04 15.20
N ASP A 38 -23.38 -30.11 14.28
CA ASP A 38 -23.34 -31.03 13.12
C ASP A 38 -23.12 -30.27 11.80
N ASP A 39 -21.94 -30.44 11.23
CA ASP A 39 -21.54 -29.80 9.97
C ASP A 39 -22.42 -30.19 8.78
N LYS A 40 -22.86 -31.45 8.69
CA LYS A 40 -23.70 -31.93 7.58
C LYS A 40 -25.09 -31.31 7.67
N LEU A 41 -25.66 -31.32 8.88
CA LEU A 41 -26.96 -30.70 9.14
C LEU A 41 -26.90 -29.18 8.93
N ARG A 42 -25.79 -28.55 9.31
CA ARG A 42 -25.59 -27.12 9.07
C ARG A 42 -25.57 -26.76 7.60
N VAL A 43 -24.82 -27.53 6.80
CA VAL A 43 -24.71 -27.30 5.36
C VAL A 43 -26.07 -27.50 4.67
N SER A 44 -26.83 -28.54 5.03
CA SER A 44 -28.16 -28.75 4.47
C SER A 44 -29.15 -27.64 4.86
N TYR A 45 -29.01 -27.07 6.07
CA TYR A 45 -29.85 -25.97 6.54
C TYR A 45 -29.59 -24.63 5.81
N LEU A 46 -28.47 -24.47 5.10
CA LEU A 46 -28.14 -23.22 4.41
C LEU A 46 -29.18 -22.81 3.36
N ILE A 47 -29.83 -23.79 2.72
CA ILE A 47 -30.89 -23.54 1.73
C ILE A 47 -32.12 -22.94 2.42
N GLU A 48 -32.52 -23.49 3.57
CA GLU A 48 -33.64 -22.94 4.37
C GLU A 48 -33.27 -21.55 4.89
N LEU A 49 -32.05 -21.37 5.42
CA LEU A 49 -31.55 -20.07 5.88
C LEU A 49 -31.61 -19.02 4.77
N GLN A 50 -31.12 -19.34 3.57
CA GLN A 50 -31.15 -18.41 2.44
C GLN A 50 -32.59 -18.06 2.03
N SER A 51 -33.50 -19.03 2.09
CA SER A 51 -34.93 -18.81 1.83
C SER A 51 -35.54 -17.86 2.86
N LYS A 52 -35.21 -18.02 4.16
CA LYS A 52 -35.61 -17.10 5.24
C LYS A 52 -35.03 -15.70 5.04
N ILE A 53 -33.75 -15.58 4.68
CA ILE A 53 -33.12 -14.30 4.38
C ILE A 53 -33.88 -13.58 3.26
N SER A 54 -34.17 -14.28 2.16
CA SER A 54 -34.92 -13.71 1.04
C SER A 54 -36.33 -13.30 1.45
N LEU A 55 -37.05 -14.15 2.19
CA LEU A 55 -38.40 -13.86 2.70
C LEU A 55 -38.41 -12.61 3.58
N TYR A 56 -37.46 -12.48 4.50
CA TYR A 56 -37.38 -11.34 5.41
C TYR A 56 -36.72 -10.11 4.77
N ARG A 57 -36.25 -10.20 3.53
CA ARG A 57 -35.80 -9.06 2.71
C ARG A 57 -36.88 -8.53 1.76
N ASN A 58 -38.05 -9.15 1.66
CA ASN A 58 -39.10 -8.88 0.65
C ASN A 58 -39.81 -7.52 0.78
N SER A 59 -39.20 -6.51 1.39
CA SER A 59 -39.68 -5.14 1.39
C SER A 59 -38.61 -4.22 0.81
N ASN A 60 -39.01 -3.12 0.15
CA ASN A 60 -38.09 -2.10 -0.40
C ASN A 60 -37.09 -1.53 0.64
N TYR A 61 -37.31 -1.80 1.93
CA TYR A 61 -36.53 -1.33 3.07
C TYR A 61 -35.27 -2.18 3.36
N GLN A 62 -35.19 -3.44 2.91
CA GLN A 62 -34.21 -4.44 3.40
C GLN A 62 -33.16 -4.92 2.37
N LYS A 63 -32.87 -4.10 1.36
CA LYS A 63 -31.95 -4.44 0.24
C LYS A 63 -30.64 -5.10 0.72
N TYR A 64 -30.00 -4.56 1.76
CA TYR A 64 -28.71 -5.05 2.25
C TYR A 64 -28.79 -5.92 3.51
N ASP A 65 -29.84 -5.81 4.33
CA ASP A 65 -29.98 -6.56 5.58
C ASP A 65 -31.45 -6.74 5.93
N TYR A 66 -31.86 -7.98 6.28
CA TYR A 66 -33.24 -8.30 6.65
C TYR A 66 -33.66 -7.67 7.98
N ALA A 67 -32.71 -7.25 8.83
CA ALA A 67 -32.99 -6.57 10.09
C ALA A 67 -33.15 -5.05 9.94
N SER A 68 -32.99 -4.50 8.73
CA SER A 68 -33.17 -3.06 8.47
C SER A 68 -34.64 -2.65 8.60
N THR A 69 -34.87 -1.44 9.12
CA THR A 69 -36.22 -0.90 9.39
C THR A 69 -36.57 0.36 8.59
N GLU A 70 -35.63 0.93 7.82
CA GLU A 70 -35.86 2.12 7.01
C GLU A 70 -35.39 1.91 5.57
N SER A 71 -35.99 2.61 4.61
CA SER A 71 -35.66 2.53 3.17
C SER A 71 -34.63 3.56 2.74
N GLN A 72 -34.35 4.54 3.60
CA GLN A 72 -33.49 5.66 3.25
C GLN A 72 -32.03 5.31 3.49
N TYR A 73 -31.37 4.85 2.43
CA TYR A 73 -29.91 4.74 2.38
C TYR A 73 -29.28 6.09 2.02
N SER A 74 -29.74 7.15 2.70
CA SER A 74 -29.31 8.55 2.52
C SER A 74 -27.89 8.81 2.99
N ASN A 75 -27.32 7.89 3.78
CA ASN A 75 -25.96 7.90 4.27
C ASN A 75 -25.31 6.53 4.06
N ILE A 76 -24.01 6.50 3.78
CA ILE A 76 -23.24 5.27 3.58
C ILE A 76 -23.24 4.35 4.81
N TYR A 77 -23.36 4.92 6.02
CA TYR A 77 -23.43 4.13 7.25
C TYR A 77 -24.78 3.43 7.46
N SER A 78 -25.81 3.73 6.66
CA SER A 78 -27.12 3.06 6.72
C SER A 78 -27.02 1.56 6.41
N ILE A 79 -25.96 1.11 5.71
CA ILE A 79 -25.71 -0.33 5.50
C ILE A 79 -25.53 -1.10 6.82
N HIS A 80 -25.17 -0.41 7.91
CA HIS A 80 -24.99 -1.01 9.23
C HIS A 80 -26.27 -1.00 10.08
N GLN A 81 -27.36 -0.41 9.58
CA GLN A 81 -28.58 -0.19 10.38
C GLN A 81 -29.17 -1.50 10.91
N GLY A 82 -29.31 -2.52 10.05
CA GLY A 82 -29.90 -3.80 10.45
C GLY A 82 -29.14 -4.43 11.61
N GLU A 83 -27.81 -4.52 11.50
CA GLU A 83 -26.96 -5.03 12.57
C GLU A 83 -27.00 -4.19 13.85
N ARG A 84 -26.92 -2.85 13.73
CA ARG A 84 -26.98 -1.96 14.89
C ARG A 84 -28.31 -2.07 15.62
N LYS A 85 -29.42 -2.13 14.89
CA LYS A 85 -30.76 -2.26 15.45
C LYS A 85 -30.96 -3.63 16.08
N PHE A 86 -30.54 -4.70 15.41
CA PHE A 86 -30.57 -6.06 15.96
C PHE A 86 -29.87 -6.15 17.32
N LEU A 87 -28.65 -5.61 17.43
CA LEU A 87 -27.92 -5.59 18.70
C LEU A 87 -28.59 -4.70 19.74
N TYR A 88 -29.04 -3.49 19.35
CA TYR A 88 -29.72 -2.57 20.26
C TYR A 88 -31.00 -3.17 20.83
N ASP A 89 -31.87 -3.74 20.00
CA ASP A 89 -33.15 -4.32 20.43
C ASP A 89 -32.93 -5.51 21.36
N PHE A 90 -31.91 -6.34 21.08
CA PHE A 90 -31.52 -7.42 21.97
C PHE A 90 -31.08 -6.90 23.33
N PHE A 91 -30.07 -6.03 23.39
CA PHE A 91 -29.51 -5.56 24.66
C PHE A 91 -30.52 -4.73 25.46
N LYS A 92 -31.34 -3.92 24.79
CA LYS A 92 -32.45 -3.20 25.43
C LYS A 92 -33.45 -4.15 26.09
N SER A 93 -33.79 -5.25 25.42
CA SER A 93 -34.73 -6.25 25.95
C SER A 93 -34.11 -7.10 27.04
N TYR A 94 -32.83 -7.44 26.90
CA TYR A 94 -32.05 -8.18 27.90
C TYR A 94 -31.90 -7.39 29.20
N LEU A 95 -31.55 -6.10 29.12
CA LEU A 95 -31.44 -5.19 30.28
C LEU A 95 -32.79 -4.87 30.95
N LYS A 96 -33.92 -5.25 30.33
CA LYS A 96 -35.26 -5.16 30.91
C LYS A 96 -35.74 -6.49 31.50
N ASP A 97 -34.85 -7.48 31.61
CA ASP A 97 -35.14 -8.81 32.13
C ASP A 97 -36.30 -9.54 31.42
N ILE A 98 -36.49 -9.29 30.12
CA ILE A 98 -37.53 -9.97 29.35
C ILE A 98 -37.22 -11.48 29.33
N PRO A 99 -38.06 -12.37 29.94
CA PRO A 99 -37.66 -13.75 30.22
C PRO A 99 -37.26 -14.56 28.98
N LYS A 100 -37.95 -14.37 27.85
CA LYS A 100 -37.62 -15.05 26.58
C LYS A 100 -36.26 -14.63 26.00
N ILE A 101 -35.81 -13.41 26.27
CA ILE A 101 -34.53 -12.87 25.77
C ILE A 101 -33.38 -13.29 26.66
N VAL A 102 -33.58 -13.27 27.99
CA VAL A 102 -32.58 -13.79 28.95
C VAL A 102 -32.24 -15.24 28.64
N LYS A 103 -33.23 -16.07 28.28
CA LYS A 103 -33.05 -17.48 27.89
C LYS A 103 -32.20 -17.72 26.64
N ILE A 104 -31.93 -16.68 25.84
CA ILE A 104 -31.13 -16.78 24.61
C ILE A 104 -29.84 -15.95 24.67
N ALA A 105 -29.46 -15.46 25.85
CA ALA A 105 -28.23 -14.68 26.06
C ALA A 105 -26.97 -15.42 25.59
N ASP A 106 -26.88 -16.72 25.87
CA ASP A 106 -25.74 -17.55 25.44
C ASP A 106 -25.62 -17.62 23.92
N TRP A 107 -26.75 -17.64 23.20
CA TRP A 107 -26.75 -17.61 21.74
C TRP A 107 -26.25 -16.26 21.20
N MET A 108 -26.64 -15.16 21.83
CA MET A 108 -26.12 -13.84 21.46
C MET A 108 -24.62 -13.72 21.75
N PHE A 109 -24.17 -14.22 22.91
CA PHE A 109 -22.75 -14.25 23.24
C PHE A 109 -21.94 -15.06 22.21
N LEU A 110 -22.44 -16.24 21.82
CA LEU A 110 -21.81 -17.06 20.80
C LEU A 110 -21.81 -16.35 19.43
N TYR A 111 -22.91 -15.72 19.04
CA TYR A 111 -22.99 -14.93 17.80
C TYR A 111 -21.93 -13.82 17.77
N ILE A 112 -21.84 -13.01 18.83
CA ILE A 112 -20.86 -11.92 18.94
C ILE A 112 -19.44 -12.48 18.88
N SER A 113 -19.18 -13.59 19.58
CA SER A 113 -17.87 -14.25 19.59
C SER A 113 -17.46 -14.73 18.19
N LEU A 114 -18.37 -15.37 17.46
CA LEU A 114 -18.12 -15.81 16.08
C LEU A 114 -17.93 -14.62 15.14
N LYS A 115 -18.76 -13.57 15.26
CA LYS A 115 -18.63 -12.33 14.48
C LYS A 115 -17.25 -11.67 14.70
N ILE A 116 -16.78 -11.60 15.94
CA ILE A 116 -15.44 -11.09 16.25
C ILE A 116 -14.36 -11.96 15.61
N ARG A 117 -14.51 -13.30 15.68
CA ARG A 117 -13.57 -14.22 15.05
C ARG A 117 -13.49 -14.05 13.52
N ILE A 118 -14.63 -13.88 12.86
CA ILE A 118 -14.69 -13.57 11.42
C ILE A 118 -14.00 -12.24 11.13
N ARG A 119 -14.24 -11.19 11.94
CA ARG A 119 -13.58 -9.90 11.78
C ARG A 119 -12.05 -10.01 11.89
N LYS A 120 -11.53 -10.87 12.78
CA LYS A 120 -10.09 -11.13 12.93
C LYS A 120 -9.44 -11.78 11.71
N GLU A 121 -10.21 -12.28 10.75
CA GLU A 121 -9.68 -12.79 9.47
C GLU A 121 -9.41 -11.67 8.45
N PHE A 122 -10.00 -10.49 8.65
CA PHE A 122 -9.88 -9.34 7.75
C PHE A 122 -9.04 -8.19 8.35
N VAL A 123 -8.85 -8.21 9.66
CA VAL A 123 -8.07 -7.22 10.41
C VAL A 123 -6.80 -7.88 10.94
N GLN A 124 -5.65 -7.27 10.67
CA GLN A 124 -4.36 -7.77 11.15
C GLN A 124 -4.26 -7.60 12.67
N THR A 125 -4.59 -8.67 13.40
CA THR A 125 -4.67 -8.67 14.87
C THR A 125 -3.60 -9.52 15.55
N ASN A 126 -2.84 -10.31 14.78
CA ASN A 126 -1.72 -11.10 15.32
C ASN A 126 -0.52 -10.19 15.68
N SER A 127 0.44 -10.78 16.38
CA SER A 127 1.72 -10.15 16.76
C SER A 127 2.80 -10.28 15.69
N LEU A 128 2.52 -10.96 14.57
CA LEU A 128 3.47 -11.11 13.48
C LEU A 128 3.58 -9.79 12.72
N TYR A 129 4.82 -9.40 12.40
CA TYR A 129 5.12 -8.27 11.52
C TYR A 129 5.51 -8.76 10.11
N GLY A 130 5.78 -7.81 9.21
CA GLY A 130 6.25 -8.09 7.85
C GLY A 130 5.16 -8.03 6.78
N PHE A 131 5.59 -7.68 5.56
CA PHE A 131 4.71 -7.49 4.42
C PHE A 131 3.98 -8.77 4.00
N GLU A 132 4.64 -9.93 4.10
CA GLU A 132 4.01 -11.23 3.84
C GLU A 132 2.82 -11.51 4.76
N ASN A 133 2.91 -11.15 6.05
CA ASN A 133 1.79 -11.30 6.97
C ASN A 133 0.62 -10.37 6.58
N PHE A 134 0.91 -9.12 6.20
CA PHE A 134 -0.09 -8.19 5.66
C PHE A 134 -0.78 -8.77 4.41
N LYS A 135 -0.01 -9.35 3.48
CA LYS A 135 -0.52 -9.97 2.24
C LYS A 135 -1.54 -11.08 2.48
N ILE A 136 -1.40 -11.85 3.55
CA ILE A 136 -2.38 -12.88 3.93
C ILE A 136 -3.76 -12.25 4.20
N TYR A 137 -3.81 -11.14 4.94
CA TYR A 137 -5.05 -10.42 5.25
C TYR A 137 -5.63 -9.72 4.02
N GLU A 138 -4.77 -9.09 3.21
CA GLU A 138 -5.15 -8.44 1.95
C GLU A 138 -5.80 -9.43 0.98
N SER A 139 -5.18 -10.58 0.77
CA SER A 139 -5.70 -11.65 -0.08
C SER A 139 -7.06 -12.19 0.42
N ARG A 140 -7.19 -12.44 1.72
CA ARG A 140 -8.46 -12.90 2.32
C ARG A 140 -9.56 -11.87 2.11
N LYS A 141 -9.31 -10.59 2.38
CA LYS A 141 -10.26 -9.49 2.16
C LYS A 141 -10.73 -9.46 0.70
N SER A 142 -9.80 -9.50 -0.26
CA SER A 142 -10.10 -9.41 -1.69
C SER A 142 -11.05 -10.53 -2.17
N ASN A 143 -10.93 -11.74 -1.63
CA ASN A 143 -11.82 -12.86 -1.95
C ASN A 143 -13.29 -12.65 -1.53
N TYR A 144 -13.56 -11.79 -0.53
CA TYR A 144 -14.90 -11.52 -0.02
C TYR A 144 -15.56 -10.26 -0.63
N CYS A 145 -14.77 -9.35 -1.20
CA CYS A 145 -15.27 -8.04 -1.65
C CYS A 145 -16.15 -8.08 -2.91
N GLY A 146 -16.05 -9.12 -3.75
CA GLY A 146 -16.74 -9.19 -5.06
C GLY A 146 -18.26 -9.02 -5.00
N LYS A 147 -18.93 -9.47 -3.94
CA LYS A 147 -20.39 -9.35 -3.78
C LYS A 147 -20.89 -7.93 -3.45
N TYR A 148 -19.98 -7.01 -3.11
CA TYR A 148 -20.32 -5.66 -2.62
C TYR A 148 -19.64 -4.56 -3.46
N GLN A 149 -19.32 -4.84 -4.72
CA GLN A 149 -18.63 -3.89 -5.61
C GLN A 149 -19.37 -2.56 -5.80
N GLU A 150 -20.70 -2.55 -5.71
CA GLU A 150 -21.50 -1.30 -5.78
C GLU A 150 -21.36 -0.42 -4.53
N ILE A 151 -21.01 -1.01 -3.37
CA ILE A 151 -20.93 -0.32 -2.08
C ILE A 151 -19.51 0.13 -1.78
N TYR A 152 -18.52 -0.72 -2.13
CA TYR A 152 -17.14 -0.54 -1.69
C TYR A 152 -16.55 0.83 -2.04
N PRO A 153 -16.67 1.36 -3.27
CA PRO A 153 -16.12 2.67 -3.61
C PRO A 153 -16.81 3.82 -2.85
N LEU A 154 -18.14 3.73 -2.68
CA LEU A 154 -18.91 4.69 -1.90
C LEU A 154 -18.48 4.68 -0.44
N TYR A 155 -18.35 3.49 0.15
CA TYR A 155 -17.91 3.32 1.54
C TYR A 155 -16.49 3.83 1.77
N ALA A 156 -15.56 3.49 0.88
CA ALA A 156 -14.17 3.93 0.98
C ALA A 156 -14.06 5.47 0.99
N VAL A 157 -14.79 6.16 0.11
CA VAL A 157 -14.75 7.63 0.01
C VAL A 157 -15.58 8.30 1.10
N GLN A 158 -16.86 7.98 1.22
CA GLN A 158 -17.77 8.69 2.13
C GLN A 158 -17.46 8.46 3.60
N SER A 159 -16.80 7.35 3.95
CA SER A 159 -16.33 7.11 5.33
C SER A 159 -14.99 7.78 5.65
N SER A 160 -14.31 8.34 4.64
CA SER A 160 -12.98 8.97 4.78
C SER A 160 -13.05 10.50 4.75
N ILE A 161 -14.13 11.06 4.20
CA ILE A 161 -14.43 12.50 4.24
C ILE A 161 -15.52 12.72 5.28
N ARG A 162 -15.27 13.56 6.30
CA ARG A 162 -16.27 13.87 7.32
C ARG A 162 -17.35 14.80 6.75
N GLU A 163 -18.60 14.52 7.11
CA GLU A 163 -19.75 15.28 6.60
C GLU A 163 -19.67 16.76 6.98
N LYS A 164 -19.98 17.64 6.03
CA LYS A 164 -19.98 19.12 6.22
C LYS A 164 -18.65 19.68 6.71
N THR A 165 -17.53 19.01 6.40
CA THR A 165 -16.18 19.51 6.67
C THR A 165 -15.45 19.89 5.39
N ARG A 166 -14.29 20.55 5.52
CA ARG A 166 -13.38 20.84 4.40
C ARG A 166 -12.24 19.81 4.33
N ASP A 167 -12.60 18.54 4.47
CA ASP A 167 -11.66 17.44 4.33
C ASP A 167 -11.31 17.22 2.85
N TYR A 168 -10.06 16.82 2.60
CA TYR A 168 -9.57 16.45 1.28
C TYR A 168 -9.09 15.00 1.33
N PHE A 169 -9.39 14.23 0.29
CA PHE A 169 -9.03 12.83 0.18
C PHE A 169 -8.36 12.54 -1.16
N GLU A 170 -7.12 12.06 -1.08
CA GLU A 170 -6.36 11.52 -2.20
C GLU A 170 -6.49 9.99 -2.20
N ALA A 171 -7.50 9.49 -2.91
CA ALA A 171 -7.76 8.06 -3.00
C ALA A 171 -6.72 7.37 -3.89
N ARG A 172 -6.20 6.21 -3.45
CA ARG A 172 -5.32 5.36 -4.27
C ARG A 172 -6.12 4.24 -4.91
N VAL A 173 -5.92 4.03 -6.20
CA VAL A 173 -6.54 2.95 -6.96
C VAL A 173 -5.57 2.37 -7.97
N THR A 174 -5.79 1.13 -8.40
CA THR A 174 -5.02 0.53 -9.50
C THR A 174 -5.41 1.12 -10.86
N PRO A 175 -4.60 0.94 -11.92
CA PRO A 175 -4.96 1.34 -13.27
C PRO A 175 -6.33 0.78 -13.70
N GLY A 176 -7.24 1.67 -14.12
CA GLY A 176 -8.63 1.32 -14.44
C GLY A 176 -9.56 1.13 -13.23
N GLY A 177 -9.06 1.33 -12.01
CA GLY A 177 -9.80 1.16 -10.75
C GLY A 177 -10.60 2.39 -10.31
N ILE A 178 -10.54 3.51 -11.03
CA ILE A 178 -11.39 4.68 -10.72
C ILE A 178 -12.83 4.34 -11.12
N PRO A 179 -13.78 4.38 -10.18
CA PRO A 179 -15.14 3.97 -10.46
C PRO A 179 -15.88 4.97 -11.36
N ASN A 180 -16.65 4.47 -12.31
CA ASN A 180 -17.51 5.28 -13.19
C ASN A 180 -18.90 5.53 -12.57
N ILE A 181 -18.91 5.90 -11.27
CA ILE A 181 -20.13 6.25 -10.52
C ILE A 181 -19.94 7.58 -9.79
N ARG A 182 -21.05 8.23 -9.45
CA ARG A 182 -21.05 9.46 -8.64
C ARG A 182 -20.85 9.13 -7.17
N LEU A 183 -19.63 9.30 -6.67
CA LEU A 183 -19.21 9.01 -5.30
C LEU A 183 -19.80 9.99 -4.27
N GLU A 184 -20.25 11.17 -4.72
CA GLU A 184 -20.99 12.10 -3.88
C GLU A 184 -22.45 11.68 -3.66
N CYS A 185 -22.99 10.78 -4.48
CA CYS A 185 -24.34 10.25 -4.29
C CYS A 185 -24.34 9.12 -3.26
N SER A 186 -25.31 9.11 -2.36
CA SER A 186 -25.55 7.99 -1.46
C SER A 186 -26.17 6.79 -2.19
N LEU A 187 -26.35 5.67 -1.48
CA LEU A 187 -26.87 4.42 -2.04
C LEU A 187 -28.33 4.51 -2.53
N ASP A 188 -29.08 5.53 -2.09
CA ASP A 188 -30.43 5.83 -2.58
C ASP A 188 -30.43 6.60 -3.92
N HIS A 189 -29.26 6.99 -4.43
CA HIS A 189 -29.03 7.82 -5.63
C HIS A 189 -29.71 9.21 -5.61
N LYS A 190 -30.33 9.59 -4.50
CA LYS A 190 -31.05 10.86 -4.31
C LYS A 190 -30.27 11.81 -3.42
N SER A 191 -29.81 11.29 -2.28
CA SER A 191 -29.05 12.02 -1.29
C SER A 191 -27.63 12.28 -1.79
N LYS A 192 -27.13 13.50 -1.56
CA LYS A 192 -25.81 13.93 -2.06
C LYS A 192 -24.97 14.58 -0.96
N ARG A 193 -23.68 14.26 -0.95
CA ARG A 193 -22.65 14.84 -0.09
C ARG A 193 -21.94 15.98 -0.82
N SER A 194 -22.34 17.22 -0.54
CA SER A 194 -21.73 18.41 -1.17
C SER A 194 -20.24 18.61 -0.84
N ASP A 195 -19.81 18.10 0.32
CA ASP A 195 -18.41 18.06 0.73
C ASP A 195 -17.54 17.09 -0.11
N ILE A 196 -18.15 16.25 -0.95
CA ILE A 196 -17.48 15.37 -1.91
C ILE A 196 -17.65 15.93 -3.32
N ASN A 197 -16.56 16.42 -3.89
CA ASN A 197 -16.53 17.02 -5.22
C ASN A 197 -15.12 16.90 -5.82
N THR A 198 -14.93 17.40 -7.03
CA THR A 198 -13.66 17.29 -7.78
C THR A 198 -12.48 18.04 -7.15
N ASN A 199 -12.74 18.91 -6.17
CA ASN A 199 -11.69 19.59 -5.41
C ASN A 199 -11.35 18.85 -4.11
N SER A 200 -12.32 18.23 -3.44
CA SER A 200 -12.11 17.47 -2.20
C SER A 200 -11.69 16.02 -2.44
N LEU A 201 -12.10 15.41 -3.55
CA LEU A 201 -11.75 14.03 -3.93
C LEU A 201 -10.89 14.01 -5.19
N THR A 202 -9.69 13.48 -5.06
CA THR A 202 -8.72 13.29 -6.16
C THR A 202 -8.14 11.88 -6.11
N PHE A 203 -7.60 11.40 -7.23
CA PHE A 203 -7.10 10.03 -7.36
C PHE A 203 -5.62 10.00 -7.70
N ILE A 204 -4.90 9.06 -7.10
CA ILE A 204 -3.54 8.68 -7.46
C ILE A 204 -3.62 7.25 -7.98
N VAL A 205 -3.03 7.01 -9.16
CA VAL A 205 -3.01 5.67 -9.75
C VAL A 205 -1.76 4.93 -9.32
N HIS A 206 -1.97 3.74 -8.78
CA HIS A 206 -0.98 2.95 -8.09
C HIS A 206 -0.69 1.67 -8.89
N PHE A 207 0.50 1.58 -9.48
CA PHE A 207 1.00 0.38 -10.15
C PHE A 207 1.37 -0.70 -9.12
N ILE A 208 0.79 -1.89 -9.24
CA ILE A 208 1.07 -2.99 -8.30
C ILE A 208 2.38 -3.67 -8.70
N LYS A 209 3.41 -3.53 -7.86
CA LYS A 209 4.71 -4.20 -7.98
C LYS A 209 4.52 -5.71 -8.10
N GLN A 210 5.08 -6.26 -9.16
CA GLN A 210 5.06 -7.67 -9.50
C GLN A 210 6.37 -8.31 -9.06
N ASN A 211 6.31 -9.59 -8.69
CA ASN A 211 7.48 -10.36 -8.30
C ASN A 211 8.35 -10.71 -9.53
N GLU A 212 9.61 -10.25 -9.54
CA GLU A 212 10.58 -10.46 -10.63
C GLU A 212 10.69 -11.94 -11.00
N LYS A 213 10.84 -12.85 -10.04
CA LYS A 213 10.99 -14.29 -10.31
C LYS A 213 9.81 -14.88 -11.10
N LYS A 214 8.59 -14.40 -10.86
CA LYS A 214 7.40 -14.84 -11.60
C LYS A 214 7.39 -14.31 -13.04
N ILE A 215 7.84 -13.08 -13.26
CA ILE A 215 7.89 -12.47 -14.61
C ILE A 215 9.09 -12.97 -15.40
N HIS A 216 10.25 -13.08 -14.77
CA HIS A 216 11.50 -13.53 -15.36
C HIS A 216 11.40 -14.94 -15.96
N LYS A 217 10.67 -15.86 -15.29
CA LYS A 217 10.37 -17.19 -15.82
C LYS A 217 9.55 -17.17 -17.11
N LYS A 218 8.72 -16.14 -17.32
CA LYS A 218 7.95 -15.98 -18.57
C LYS A 218 8.81 -15.40 -19.70
N ASN A 219 9.86 -14.65 -19.36
CA ASN A 219 10.67 -13.89 -20.31
C ASN A 219 12.04 -14.55 -20.59
N PHE A 220 12.08 -15.89 -20.65
CA PHE A 220 13.26 -16.68 -21.00
C PHE A 220 14.52 -16.40 -20.17
N GLY A 221 14.39 -15.83 -18.97
CA GLY A 221 15.55 -15.57 -18.13
C GLY A 221 16.18 -14.17 -18.32
N MET A 222 15.42 -13.16 -18.78
CA MET A 222 15.89 -11.76 -18.89
C MET A 222 15.05 -10.78 -18.06
N ARG A 223 15.70 -9.75 -17.51
CA ARG A 223 15.07 -8.61 -16.80
C ARG A 223 14.59 -7.50 -17.75
N PHE A 224 15.06 -7.48 -19.00
CA PHE A 224 14.85 -6.39 -19.96
C PHE A 224 13.36 -6.04 -20.21
N ASP A 225 12.48 -7.03 -20.21
CA ASP A 225 11.05 -6.85 -20.51
C ASP A 225 10.17 -6.77 -19.26
N PHE A 226 10.77 -6.69 -18.06
CA PHE A 226 10.02 -6.69 -16.79
C PHE A 226 9.08 -5.48 -16.67
N LYS A 227 9.38 -4.37 -17.36
CA LYS A 227 8.56 -3.16 -17.29
C LYS A 227 7.30 -3.17 -18.18
N GLN A 228 7.19 -4.11 -19.13
CA GLN A 228 6.26 -4.00 -20.26
C GLN A 228 4.78 -3.94 -19.86
N ASP A 229 4.40 -4.67 -18.82
CA ASP A 229 3.05 -4.59 -18.24
C ASP A 229 2.76 -3.17 -17.72
N TYR A 230 3.73 -2.52 -17.08
CA TYR A 230 3.57 -1.15 -16.56
C TYR A 230 3.55 -0.12 -17.67
N VAL A 231 4.25 -0.34 -18.78
CA VAL A 231 4.15 0.50 -19.99
C VAL A 231 2.70 0.54 -20.46
N THR A 232 2.09 -0.64 -20.62
CA THR A 232 0.69 -0.77 -21.03
C THR A 232 -0.26 -0.12 -20.03
N GLN A 233 -0.02 -0.29 -18.74
CA GLN A 233 -0.83 0.34 -17.70
C GLN A 233 -0.69 1.87 -17.71
N LEU A 234 0.52 2.42 -17.90
CA LEU A 234 0.75 3.86 -17.95
C LEU A 234 -0.04 4.52 -19.08
N PHE A 235 -0.03 3.93 -20.28
CA PHE A 235 -0.82 4.47 -21.39
C PHE A 235 -2.31 4.50 -21.09
N LYS A 236 -2.86 3.48 -20.42
CA LYS A 236 -4.25 3.49 -19.94
C LYS A 236 -4.51 4.60 -18.93
N VAL A 237 -3.55 4.87 -18.03
CA VAL A 237 -3.66 5.95 -17.04
C VAL A 237 -3.66 7.32 -17.71
N LEU A 238 -2.78 7.54 -18.69
CA LEU A 238 -2.71 8.80 -19.42
C LEU A 238 -3.98 9.08 -20.24
N ASP A 239 -4.53 8.04 -20.88
CA ASP A 239 -5.81 8.10 -21.58
C ASP A 239 -6.98 8.40 -20.62
N ASP A 240 -7.06 7.72 -19.47
CA ASP A 240 -8.11 7.97 -18.47
C ASP A 240 -7.99 9.39 -17.86
N ALA A 241 -6.76 9.85 -17.61
CA ALA A 241 -6.52 11.22 -17.14
C ALA A 241 -7.04 12.26 -18.14
N GLU A 242 -6.79 12.07 -19.44
CA GLU A 242 -7.26 12.99 -20.48
C GLU A 242 -8.79 12.94 -20.65
N LYS A 243 -9.39 11.75 -20.62
CA LYS A 243 -10.85 11.58 -20.66
C LYS A 243 -11.53 12.32 -19.51
N ARG A 244 -11.03 12.16 -18.28
CA ARG A 244 -11.59 12.81 -17.09
C ARG A 244 -11.39 14.32 -17.10
N ARG A 245 -10.26 14.81 -17.62
CA ARG A 245 -9.96 16.24 -17.78
C ARG A 245 -10.89 16.91 -18.80
N THR A 246 -11.20 16.22 -19.89
CA THR A 246 -12.06 16.75 -20.97
C THR A 246 -13.55 16.59 -20.72
N ALA A 247 -13.95 15.77 -19.75
CA ALA A 247 -15.32 15.66 -19.25
C ALA A 247 -15.76 16.97 -18.54
N ARG A 248 -16.10 18.01 -19.32
CA ARG A 248 -16.43 19.36 -18.83
C ARG A 248 -17.75 19.48 -18.06
N SER A 249 -18.54 18.41 -17.94
CA SER A 249 -19.75 18.35 -17.13
C SER A 249 -20.23 16.89 -17.01
N PRO A 250 -20.83 16.46 -15.88
CA PRO A 250 -21.47 15.14 -15.74
C PRO A 250 -22.57 14.84 -16.78
N PHE A 251 -22.90 15.78 -17.68
CA PHE A 251 -23.93 15.62 -18.71
C PHE A 251 -23.41 15.42 -20.15
N ASN A 252 -22.10 15.55 -20.44
CA ASN A 252 -21.64 15.76 -21.83
C ASN A 252 -20.49 14.87 -22.33
N TYR A 253 -20.35 13.63 -21.86
CA TYR A 253 -19.54 12.64 -22.59
C TYR A 253 -20.43 11.71 -23.42
N VAL A 254 -20.94 12.26 -24.53
CA VAL A 254 -21.43 11.46 -25.65
C VAL A 254 -20.27 11.32 -26.61
N GLU A 255 -19.44 10.30 -26.43
CA GLU A 255 -18.56 9.90 -27.52
C GLU A 255 -19.49 9.42 -28.65
N LYS A 256 -19.60 10.22 -29.72
CA LYS A 256 -20.21 9.80 -30.98
C LYS A 256 -19.37 8.65 -31.54
N ARG A 257 -19.61 7.42 -31.07
CA ARG A 257 -19.25 6.20 -31.79
C ARG A 257 -20.49 5.36 -32.01
N ARG A 258 -20.69 4.98 -33.27
CA ARG A 258 -21.63 3.94 -33.69
C ARG A 258 -21.30 2.68 -32.89
N ILE A 259 -22.29 2.13 -32.20
CA ILE A 259 -22.32 0.94 -31.30
C ILE A 259 -22.62 1.40 -29.87
N GLY A 260 -23.84 1.08 -29.42
CA GLY A 260 -24.53 1.69 -28.29
C GLY A 260 -23.84 1.58 -26.93
N HIS A 261 -24.22 2.53 -26.07
CA HIS A 261 -23.84 2.83 -24.68
C HIS A 261 -22.88 4.03 -24.53
N SER A 262 -23.44 5.20 -24.22
CA SER A 262 -22.68 6.33 -23.66
C SER A 262 -22.14 5.90 -22.29
N LEU A 263 -20.81 5.78 -22.15
CA LEU A 263 -20.18 5.58 -20.85
C LEU A 263 -20.13 6.91 -20.09
N PHE A 264 -20.88 7.01 -19.01
CA PHE A 264 -20.75 8.10 -18.05
C PHE A 264 -19.37 8.05 -17.37
N VAL A 265 -18.59 9.13 -17.49
CA VAL A 265 -17.29 9.28 -16.81
C VAL A 265 -17.34 10.46 -15.85
N PRO A 266 -17.32 10.24 -14.52
CA PRO A 266 -17.25 11.33 -13.57
C PRO A 266 -15.93 12.12 -13.71
N PRO A 267 -15.96 13.46 -13.57
CA PRO A 267 -14.78 14.32 -13.75
C PRO A 267 -13.84 14.31 -12.54
N TYR A 268 -13.65 13.16 -11.88
CA TYR A 268 -12.65 13.01 -10.83
C TYR A 268 -11.25 13.10 -11.41
N LYS A 269 -10.37 13.83 -10.74
CA LYS A 269 -9.04 14.15 -11.29
C LYS A 269 -8.03 13.09 -10.90
N ILE A 270 -7.26 12.62 -11.87
CA ILE A 270 -6.01 11.89 -11.62
C ILE A 270 -4.92 12.92 -11.38
N VAL A 271 -4.42 12.98 -10.14
CA VAL A 271 -3.45 14.00 -9.74
C VAL A 271 -2.02 13.48 -9.72
N GLY A 272 -1.79 12.16 -9.70
CA GLY A 272 -0.44 11.61 -9.71
C GLY A 272 -0.41 10.10 -9.92
N ILE A 273 0.81 9.55 -9.91
CA ILE A 273 1.06 8.10 -9.95
C ILE A 273 1.91 7.66 -8.77
N ASP A 274 1.82 6.36 -8.49
CA ASP A 274 2.47 5.63 -7.42
C ASP A 274 2.83 4.22 -7.87
N ALA A 275 3.75 3.55 -7.18
CA ALA A 275 3.96 2.11 -7.27
C ALA A 275 4.26 1.51 -5.89
N ALA A 276 3.60 0.42 -5.55
CA ALA A 276 3.73 -0.35 -4.31
C ALA A 276 3.14 -1.75 -4.46
N GLY A 277 3.10 -2.49 -3.36
CA GLY A 277 3.07 -3.93 -3.36
C GLY A 277 4.43 -4.44 -2.87
N GLU A 278 4.77 -5.66 -3.27
CA GLU A 278 6.00 -6.33 -2.85
C GLU A 278 7.25 -5.55 -3.32
N GLU A 279 8.04 -5.03 -2.38
CA GLU A 279 9.19 -4.18 -2.71
C GLU A 279 10.44 -5.00 -3.06
N ILE A 280 10.64 -6.11 -2.34
CA ILE A 280 11.84 -6.92 -2.43
C ILE A 280 12.09 -7.36 -3.87
N GLU A 281 11.10 -7.94 -4.53
CA GLU A 281 11.26 -8.53 -5.87
C GLU A 281 10.89 -7.55 -7.00
N CYS A 282 10.83 -6.23 -6.74
CA CYS A 282 10.52 -5.23 -7.77
C CYS A 282 11.28 -3.91 -7.52
N PRO A 283 12.53 -3.78 -8.00
CA PRO A 283 13.36 -2.62 -7.70
C PRO A 283 12.87 -1.35 -8.44
N PRO A 284 13.21 -0.15 -7.94
CA PRO A 284 12.81 1.12 -8.57
C PRO A 284 13.25 1.28 -10.02
N ALA A 285 14.34 0.62 -10.42
CA ALA A 285 14.85 0.63 -11.79
C ALA A 285 13.79 0.25 -12.84
N VAL A 286 12.89 -0.69 -12.51
CA VAL A 286 11.80 -1.15 -13.39
C VAL A 286 10.86 -0.01 -13.80
N PHE A 287 10.68 0.97 -12.91
CA PHE A 287 9.77 2.09 -13.10
C PHE A 287 10.46 3.37 -13.61
N GLY A 288 11.79 3.36 -13.76
CA GLY A 288 12.58 4.54 -14.16
C GLY A 288 12.00 5.24 -15.39
N HIS A 289 11.92 4.52 -16.51
CA HIS A 289 11.39 5.06 -17.76
C HIS A 289 9.90 5.43 -17.66
N ILE A 290 9.08 4.62 -16.97
CA ILE A 290 7.65 4.88 -16.72
C ILE A 290 7.45 6.25 -16.07
N TYR A 291 8.22 6.55 -15.02
CA TYR A 291 8.10 7.81 -14.27
C TYR A 291 8.67 9.01 -15.04
N ARG A 292 9.79 8.81 -15.76
CA ARG A 292 10.36 9.84 -16.64
C ARG A 292 9.40 10.22 -17.75
N TYR A 293 8.78 9.24 -18.40
CA TYR A 293 7.79 9.45 -19.45
C TYR A 293 6.51 10.11 -18.91
N ALA A 294 5.96 9.61 -17.80
CA ALA A 294 4.78 10.21 -17.15
C ALA A 294 4.99 11.69 -16.83
N ARG A 295 6.17 12.05 -16.33
CA ARG A 295 6.54 13.45 -16.07
C ARG A 295 6.60 14.27 -17.36
N ALA A 296 7.21 13.72 -18.41
CA ALA A 296 7.37 14.40 -19.69
C ALA A 296 6.03 14.64 -20.40
N THR A 297 5.05 13.76 -20.22
CA THR A 297 3.66 13.95 -20.68
C THR A 297 2.84 14.87 -19.77
N GLY A 298 3.40 15.34 -18.65
CA GLY A 298 2.77 16.33 -17.77
C GLY A 298 2.19 15.78 -16.47
N LEU A 299 2.21 14.47 -16.24
CA LEU A 299 1.84 13.86 -14.96
C LEU A 299 3.02 13.96 -13.98
N LYS A 300 3.19 15.15 -13.40
CA LYS A 300 4.41 15.53 -12.65
C LYS A 300 4.40 15.17 -11.17
N ASN A 301 3.24 14.88 -10.59
CA ASN A 301 3.17 14.52 -9.18
C ASN A 301 3.40 13.03 -9.04
N LEU A 302 4.49 12.69 -8.36
CA LEU A 302 5.03 11.34 -8.30
C LEU A 302 5.22 10.99 -6.83
N THR A 303 4.60 9.90 -6.42
CA THR A 303 4.93 9.23 -5.16
C THR A 303 5.42 7.82 -5.48
N TYR A 304 6.15 7.20 -4.57
CA TYR A 304 6.64 5.84 -4.75
C TYR A 304 6.81 5.20 -3.37
N HIS A 305 6.21 4.04 -3.13
CA HIS A 305 6.48 3.29 -1.91
C HIS A 305 7.86 2.68 -2.00
N VAL A 306 8.68 2.91 -0.98
CA VAL A 306 10.03 2.34 -0.92
C VAL A 306 10.59 2.37 0.49
N GLY A 307 11.35 1.34 0.84
CA GLY A 307 12.01 1.22 2.12
C GLY A 307 11.04 0.90 3.26
N GLU A 308 9.93 0.23 2.94
CA GLU A 308 9.02 -0.39 3.91
C GLU A 308 9.39 -1.85 4.18
N ASP A 309 9.69 -2.59 3.12
CA ASP A 309 9.98 -4.03 3.16
C ASP A 309 11.35 -4.29 2.52
N PHE A 310 12.26 -4.87 3.30
CA PHE A 310 13.67 -5.03 2.94
C PHE A 310 14.34 -6.14 3.74
N TYR A 311 15.37 -6.77 3.18
CA TYR A 311 16.16 -7.77 3.91
C TYR A 311 17.06 -7.13 4.97
N ASP A 312 17.58 -5.94 4.66
CA ASP A 312 18.48 -5.16 5.49
C ASP A 312 18.17 -3.67 5.41
N ILE A 313 18.47 -2.90 6.48
CA ILE A 313 18.29 -1.44 6.42
C ILE A 313 19.06 -0.86 5.23
N ALA A 314 20.31 -1.30 4.98
CA ALA A 314 21.08 -0.80 3.84
C ALA A 314 20.48 -1.17 2.47
N ASP A 315 19.78 -2.31 2.35
CA ASP A 315 19.01 -2.67 1.16
C ASP A 315 17.83 -1.71 0.95
N GLY A 316 17.08 -1.43 2.00
CA GLY A 316 16.00 -0.44 1.98
C GLY A 316 16.51 0.95 1.60
N LEU A 317 17.63 1.40 2.19
CA LEU A 317 18.26 2.68 1.88
C LEU A 317 18.72 2.76 0.42
N LYS A 318 19.40 1.74 -0.09
CA LYS A 318 19.79 1.66 -1.49
C LYS A 318 18.57 1.80 -2.41
N ASN A 319 17.47 1.12 -2.11
CA ASN A 319 16.25 1.22 -2.92
C ASN A 319 15.64 2.64 -2.84
N ILE A 320 15.71 3.32 -1.70
CA ILE A 320 15.28 4.73 -1.61
C ILE A 320 16.17 5.63 -2.48
N ASP A 321 17.48 5.42 -2.45
CA ASP A 321 18.44 6.15 -3.28
C ASP A 321 18.17 5.93 -4.78
N ASP A 322 17.97 4.68 -5.20
CA ASP A 322 17.57 4.30 -6.56
C ASP A 322 16.24 4.94 -6.96
N ALA A 323 15.25 4.97 -6.08
CA ALA A 323 13.96 5.61 -6.35
C ALA A 323 14.12 7.13 -6.58
N ILE A 324 14.88 7.81 -5.72
CA ILE A 324 15.15 9.25 -5.86
C ILE A 324 15.83 9.54 -7.21
N ARG A 325 16.78 8.71 -7.62
CA ARG A 325 17.55 8.88 -8.86
C ARG A 325 16.79 8.48 -10.11
N PHE A 326 16.40 7.22 -10.21
CA PHE A 326 15.84 6.62 -11.43
C PHE A 326 14.47 7.17 -11.80
N LEU A 327 13.63 7.43 -10.79
CA LEU A 327 12.32 8.06 -10.97
C LEU A 327 12.43 9.59 -11.01
N GLY A 328 13.64 10.12 -10.74
CA GLY A 328 13.99 11.53 -10.71
C GLY A 328 13.18 12.31 -9.67
N LEU A 329 12.88 11.73 -8.51
CA LEU A 329 12.05 12.37 -7.48
C LEU A 329 12.72 13.67 -7.00
N LYS A 330 11.89 14.69 -6.78
CA LYS A 330 12.34 16.06 -6.46
C LYS A 330 11.26 16.81 -5.69
N GLY A 331 11.41 18.13 -5.55
CA GLY A 331 10.41 18.97 -4.89
C GLY A 331 9.02 18.75 -5.47
N GLY A 332 8.06 18.42 -4.61
CA GLY A 332 6.70 18.04 -4.99
C GLY A 332 6.50 16.53 -5.24
N SER A 333 7.55 15.71 -5.11
CA SER A 333 7.46 14.25 -5.04
C SER A 333 7.35 13.77 -3.59
N ARG A 334 6.90 12.53 -3.41
CA ARG A 334 6.73 11.91 -2.09
C ARG A 334 7.34 10.51 -2.08
N LEU A 335 7.79 10.07 -0.91
CA LEU A 335 8.19 8.69 -0.64
C LEU A 335 7.17 8.08 0.31
N GLY A 336 6.59 6.94 -0.07
CA GLY A 336 5.72 6.16 0.80
C GLY A 336 6.56 5.41 1.85
N HIS A 337 6.19 5.55 3.12
CA HIS A 337 6.76 4.84 4.28
C HIS A 337 8.22 5.24 4.59
N ALA A 338 9.19 4.86 3.76
CA ALA A 338 10.62 5.12 3.93
C ALA A 338 11.17 4.75 5.33
N ILE A 339 10.65 3.67 5.92
CA ILE A 339 11.01 3.18 7.27
C ILE A 339 12.52 3.01 7.39
N ALA A 340 13.18 2.45 6.38
CA ALA A 340 14.62 2.22 6.35
C ALA A 340 15.46 3.47 6.68
N ILE A 341 14.99 4.69 6.33
CA ILE A 341 15.73 5.93 6.61
C ILE A 341 15.73 6.33 8.08
N GLY A 342 14.69 5.95 8.83
CA GLY A 342 14.53 6.39 10.22
C GLY A 342 14.50 5.28 11.25
N ALA A 343 14.62 4.02 10.83
CA ALA A 343 14.73 2.87 11.72
C ALA A 343 15.98 2.96 12.62
N ASP A 344 15.86 2.44 13.84
CA ASP A 344 16.96 2.35 14.80
C ASP A 344 17.95 1.27 14.36
N THR A 345 19.16 1.69 13.97
CA THR A 345 20.15 0.77 13.39
C THR A 345 20.77 -0.14 14.45
N TYR A 346 21.03 0.39 15.64
CA TYR A 346 21.72 -0.36 16.69
C TYR A 346 20.89 -1.57 17.14
N SER A 347 19.65 -1.36 17.57
CA SER A 347 18.75 -2.43 18.01
C SER A 347 18.45 -3.38 16.87
N TYR A 348 18.25 -2.87 15.64
CA TYR A 348 18.00 -3.70 14.46
C TYR A 348 19.12 -4.73 14.22
N TYR A 349 20.38 -4.28 14.13
CA TYR A 349 21.50 -5.17 13.86
C TYR A 349 21.83 -6.05 15.06
N GLN A 350 21.76 -5.51 16.28
CA GLN A 350 22.02 -6.28 17.50
C GLN A 350 21.03 -7.45 17.67
N ASN A 351 19.73 -7.20 17.48
CA ASN A 351 18.68 -8.22 17.61
C ASN A 351 18.78 -9.31 16.54
N ARG A 352 19.46 -9.02 15.42
CA ARG A 352 19.74 -9.98 14.35
C ARG A 352 21.13 -10.63 14.47
N GLY A 353 21.85 -10.39 15.56
CA GLY A 353 23.22 -10.90 15.71
C GLY A 353 24.16 -10.43 14.60
N TYR A 354 23.89 -9.24 14.03
CA TYR A 354 24.59 -8.66 12.88
C TYR A 354 24.55 -9.52 11.61
N GLN A 355 23.67 -10.52 11.57
CA GLN A 355 23.51 -11.41 10.43
C GLN A 355 22.53 -10.82 9.40
N VAL A 356 22.90 -10.96 8.13
CA VAL A 356 22.03 -10.67 7.01
C VAL A 356 21.94 -11.88 6.08
N ILE A 357 20.73 -12.15 5.58
CA ILE A 357 20.40 -13.27 4.71
C ILE A 357 19.65 -12.71 3.51
N MET A 358 20.24 -12.79 2.31
CA MET A 358 19.62 -12.34 1.07
C MET A 358 20.27 -13.02 -0.13
N SER A 359 19.79 -12.75 -1.35
CA SER A 359 20.41 -13.30 -2.54
C SER A 359 21.82 -12.73 -2.78
N LYS A 360 22.72 -13.54 -3.35
CA LYS A 360 24.11 -13.14 -3.67
C LYS A 360 24.18 -11.83 -4.44
N GLN A 361 23.33 -11.69 -5.45
CA GLN A 361 23.26 -10.49 -6.30
C GLN A 361 22.87 -9.25 -5.50
N ARG A 362 21.88 -9.37 -4.60
CA ARG A 362 21.44 -8.26 -3.76
C ARG A 362 22.50 -7.90 -2.72
N MET A 363 23.11 -8.90 -2.11
CA MET A 363 24.19 -8.68 -1.14
C MET A 363 25.34 -7.93 -1.80
N LEU A 364 25.81 -8.39 -2.96
CA LEU A 364 26.84 -7.71 -3.74
C LEU A 364 26.48 -6.24 -4.00
N ASP A 365 25.27 -5.97 -4.47
CA ASP A 365 24.81 -4.60 -4.73
C ASP A 365 24.80 -3.73 -3.47
N VAL A 366 24.37 -4.27 -2.33
CA VAL A 366 24.32 -3.55 -1.05
C VAL A 366 25.73 -3.26 -0.55
N LEU A 367 26.64 -4.23 -0.56
CA LEU A 367 28.01 -4.04 -0.08
C LEU A 367 28.75 -2.97 -0.89
N VAL A 368 28.66 -3.06 -2.23
CA VAL A 368 29.30 -2.08 -3.13
C VAL A 368 28.65 -0.70 -3.00
N TRP A 369 27.33 -0.65 -2.79
CA TRP A 369 26.62 0.61 -2.53
C TRP A 369 27.04 1.24 -1.20
N ILE A 370 27.21 0.47 -0.12
CA ILE A 370 27.72 0.99 1.17
C ILE A 370 29.11 1.60 0.98
N LEU A 371 30.04 0.87 0.36
CA LEU A 371 31.41 1.31 0.10
C LEU A 371 31.43 2.62 -0.71
N SER A 372 30.65 2.68 -1.78
CA SER A 372 30.56 3.85 -2.65
C SER A 372 29.89 5.04 -1.96
N THR A 373 28.82 4.80 -1.21
CA THR A 373 28.09 5.84 -0.49
C THR A 373 28.94 6.44 0.64
N CYS A 374 29.68 5.61 1.39
CA CYS A 374 30.60 6.11 2.40
C CYS A 374 31.68 7.00 1.79
N ARG A 375 32.23 6.60 0.63
CA ARG A 375 33.22 7.41 -0.10
C ARG A 375 32.64 8.76 -0.57
N ILE A 376 31.42 8.76 -1.11
CA ILE A 376 30.73 9.97 -1.58
C ILE A 376 30.38 10.91 -0.42
N ALA A 377 29.86 10.34 0.67
CA ALA A 377 29.45 11.06 1.87
C ALA A 377 30.63 11.41 2.81
N GLN A 378 31.85 10.99 2.48
CA GLN A 378 33.05 11.14 3.30
C GLN A 378 32.91 10.53 4.71
N ILE A 379 32.14 9.44 4.83
CA ILE A 379 31.96 8.67 6.05
C ILE A 379 33.19 7.78 6.24
N ARG A 380 33.83 7.87 7.41
CA ARG A 380 35.00 7.06 7.74
C ARG A 380 34.58 5.66 8.19
N MET A 381 35.22 4.67 7.62
CA MET A 381 35.06 3.26 7.95
C MET A 381 36.35 2.72 8.58
N SER A 382 36.24 1.76 9.50
CA SER A 382 37.43 1.05 9.97
C SER A 382 38.04 0.23 8.84
N SER A 383 39.37 0.05 8.86
CA SER A 383 40.08 -0.74 7.85
C SER A 383 39.56 -2.17 7.78
N ASP A 384 39.22 -2.76 8.92
CA ASP A 384 38.78 -4.14 9.03
C ASP A 384 37.38 -4.30 8.43
N PHE A 385 36.47 -3.35 8.70
CA PHE A 385 35.14 -3.40 8.11
C PHE A 385 35.18 -3.12 6.61
N GLU A 386 35.96 -2.13 6.15
CA GLU A 386 36.12 -1.86 4.73
C GLU A 386 36.69 -3.08 3.99
N LYS A 387 37.69 -3.75 4.58
CA LYS A 387 38.25 -5.00 4.04
C LYS A 387 37.20 -6.10 3.98
N GLN A 388 36.39 -6.30 5.03
CA GLN A 388 35.31 -7.29 5.04
C GLN A 388 34.34 -7.08 3.87
N LEU A 389 33.88 -5.84 3.66
CA LEU A 389 32.93 -5.53 2.58
C LEU A 389 33.57 -5.76 1.20
N LYS A 390 34.83 -5.35 1.00
CA LYS A 390 35.55 -5.52 -0.27
C LYS A 390 35.82 -6.98 -0.61
N ASP A 391 36.27 -7.77 0.36
CA ASP A 391 36.56 -9.19 0.15
C ASP A 391 35.28 -9.94 -0.18
N LYS A 392 34.21 -9.73 0.59
CA LYS A 392 32.93 -10.42 0.35
C LYS A 392 32.27 -9.97 -0.96
N SER A 393 32.36 -8.69 -1.33
CA SER A 393 31.82 -8.23 -2.62
C SER A 393 32.60 -8.82 -3.80
N LYS A 394 33.92 -8.93 -3.72
CA LYS A 394 34.72 -9.62 -4.75
C LYS A 394 34.35 -11.10 -4.86
N GLU A 395 34.28 -11.79 -3.73
CA GLU A 395 33.87 -13.21 -3.66
C GLU A 395 32.51 -13.43 -4.33
N LEU A 396 31.49 -12.68 -3.93
CA LEU A 396 30.14 -12.77 -4.51
C LEU A 396 30.13 -12.51 -6.01
N TYR A 397 30.89 -11.50 -6.46
CA TYR A 397 30.98 -11.16 -7.88
C TYR A 397 31.57 -12.32 -8.71
N GLU A 398 32.63 -12.95 -8.21
CA GLU A 398 33.28 -14.10 -8.83
C GLU A 398 32.36 -15.34 -8.82
N GLU A 399 31.66 -15.60 -7.72
CA GLU A 399 30.70 -16.71 -7.60
C GLU A 399 29.48 -16.57 -8.52
N ILE A 400 28.97 -15.34 -8.71
CA ILE A 400 27.88 -15.06 -9.65
C ILE A 400 28.37 -15.28 -11.09
N GLY A 401 29.66 -15.06 -11.36
CA GLY A 401 30.29 -15.37 -12.64
C GLY A 401 30.17 -14.26 -13.67
N TYR A 402 30.30 -13.00 -13.25
CA TYR A 402 30.45 -11.88 -14.19
C TYR A 402 31.73 -12.03 -15.02
N SER A 403 31.64 -11.81 -16.34
CA SER A 403 32.74 -12.03 -17.28
C SER A 403 33.82 -10.94 -17.28
N ILE A 404 33.52 -9.76 -16.73
CA ILE A 404 34.44 -8.62 -16.65
C ILE A 404 35.21 -8.71 -15.34
N TYR A 405 36.48 -8.30 -15.31
CA TYR A 405 37.26 -8.30 -14.07
C TYR A 405 36.59 -7.42 -12.99
N TYR A 406 36.63 -7.88 -11.73
CA TYR A 406 36.01 -7.15 -10.63
C TYR A 406 36.71 -5.82 -10.37
N ASP A 407 35.97 -4.73 -10.57
CA ASP A 407 36.33 -3.39 -10.16
C ASP A 407 35.11 -2.79 -9.44
N GLU A 408 35.27 -2.52 -8.13
CA GLU A 408 34.20 -2.01 -7.26
C GLU A 408 33.54 -0.75 -7.84
N LYS A 409 34.34 0.17 -8.40
CA LYS A 409 33.86 1.44 -8.91
C LYS A 409 33.09 1.25 -10.22
N LYS A 410 33.61 0.45 -11.16
CA LYS A 410 32.90 0.12 -12.40
C LYS A 410 31.61 -0.64 -12.11
N TYR A 411 31.64 -1.56 -11.13
CA TYR A 411 30.44 -2.28 -10.71
C TYR A 411 29.38 -1.34 -10.15
N TYR A 412 29.75 -0.45 -9.21
CA TYR A 412 28.85 0.60 -8.70
C TYR A 412 28.27 1.45 -9.83
N GLN A 413 29.11 1.92 -10.76
CA GLN A 413 28.66 2.71 -11.90
C GLN A 413 27.69 1.93 -12.79
N SER A 414 27.84 0.61 -12.92
CA SER A 414 26.92 -0.23 -13.71
C SER A 414 25.53 -0.28 -13.08
N MET A 415 25.46 -0.23 -11.73
CA MET A 415 24.19 -0.18 -11.01
C MET A 415 23.39 1.08 -11.36
N LEU A 416 24.07 2.21 -11.57
CA LEU A 416 23.45 3.49 -11.93
C LEU A 416 22.77 3.46 -13.31
N LEU A 417 23.10 2.51 -14.17
CA LEU A 417 22.53 2.38 -15.51
C LEU A 417 21.33 1.43 -15.58
N ARG A 418 20.97 0.74 -14.49
CA ARG A 418 19.95 -0.33 -14.51
C ARG A 418 18.53 0.13 -14.83
N SER A 419 18.27 1.45 -14.78
CA SER A 419 16.97 2.03 -15.17
C SER A 419 16.93 2.55 -16.62
N ASP A 420 18.05 2.47 -17.34
CA ASP A 420 18.14 2.84 -18.74
C ASP A 420 17.63 1.72 -19.64
N ASP A 421 17.11 2.09 -20.81
CA ASP A 421 16.76 1.12 -21.84
C ASP A 421 18.01 0.72 -22.63
N CYS A 422 18.25 -0.59 -22.77
CA CYS A 422 19.40 -1.13 -23.50
C CYS A 422 19.39 -0.87 -25.03
N ILE A 423 18.30 -0.36 -25.62
CA ILE A 423 18.16 -0.13 -27.07
C ILE A 423 17.67 1.31 -27.31
N THR A 424 18.57 2.21 -27.71
CA THR A 424 18.22 3.57 -28.15
C THR A 424 18.77 3.81 -29.56
N SER A 425 18.24 3.11 -30.57
CA SER A 425 18.78 3.24 -31.93
C SER A 425 18.21 4.41 -32.74
N VAL A 426 17.12 5.09 -32.31
CA VAL A 426 16.70 6.36 -32.94
C VAL A 426 15.86 7.22 -31.98
N GLU A 427 16.31 8.43 -31.64
CA GLU A 427 15.52 9.39 -30.84
C GLU A 427 14.46 10.10 -31.70
N LYS A 428 13.27 9.52 -31.84
CA LYS A 428 12.17 10.15 -32.60
C LYS A 428 11.00 10.58 -31.71
N SER A 429 10.59 9.74 -30.76
CA SER A 429 9.41 9.97 -29.93
C SER A 429 9.76 10.53 -28.54
N LEU A 430 8.74 11.03 -27.82
CA LEU A 430 8.91 11.42 -26.40
C LEU A 430 9.30 10.23 -25.51
N TRP A 431 8.88 9.02 -25.90
CA TRP A 431 9.25 7.78 -25.22
C TRP A 431 10.77 7.57 -25.31
N ASP A 432 11.33 7.65 -26.52
CA ASP A 432 12.77 7.48 -26.76
C ASP A 432 13.59 8.54 -26.00
N LYS A 433 13.14 9.79 -26.01
CA LYS A 433 13.79 10.91 -25.29
C LYS A 433 13.82 10.75 -23.76
N THR A 434 13.00 9.86 -23.20
CA THR A 434 12.93 9.59 -21.76
C THR A 434 13.50 8.23 -21.38
N ALA A 435 14.06 7.49 -22.35
CA ALA A 435 14.59 6.14 -22.16
C ALA A 435 15.79 6.11 -21.21
N LEU A 436 16.61 7.15 -21.18
CA LEU A 436 17.82 7.22 -20.35
C LEU A 436 17.65 8.14 -19.13
N CYS A 437 18.25 7.77 -18.01
CA CYS A 437 18.30 8.58 -16.81
C CYS A 437 19.22 9.80 -16.99
N ILE A 438 18.73 11.01 -16.77
CA ILE A 438 19.51 12.24 -16.97
C ILE A 438 20.32 12.66 -15.73
N ASP A 439 20.34 11.85 -14.67
CA ASP A 439 21.19 12.10 -13.51
C ASP A 439 22.67 12.15 -13.93
N GLU A 440 23.43 13.09 -13.36
CA GLU A 440 24.80 13.36 -13.80
C GLU A 440 25.70 12.14 -13.68
N ASP A 441 25.51 11.32 -12.64
CA ASP A 441 26.34 10.14 -12.42
C ASP A 441 25.99 9.02 -13.39
N CYS A 442 24.72 8.89 -13.79
CA CYS A 442 24.30 8.00 -14.87
C CYS A 442 24.94 8.43 -16.20
N VAL A 443 24.92 9.73 -16.52
CA VAL A 443 25.53 10.27 -17.75
C VAL A 443 27.04 10.00 -17.80
N LYS A 444 27.74 10.16 -16.66
CA LYS A 444 29.18 9.86 -16.57
C LYS A 444 29.44 8.36 -16.72
N ALA A 445 28.66 7.52 -16.06
CA ALA A 445 28.81 6.06 -16.08
C ALA A 445 28.69 5.46 -17.50
N ARG A 446 27.80 6.00 -18.35
CA ARG A 446 27.64 5.53 -19.75
C ARG A 446 28.88 5.66 -20.64
N LYS A 447 29.83 6.51 -20.27
CA LYS A 447 31.04 6.75 -21.09
C LYS A 447 32.00 5.55 -21.05
N ASP A 448 31.89 4.69 -20.05
CA ASP A 448 32.73 3.51 -19.90
C ASP A 448 32.02 2.28 -20.49
N GLN A 449 32.67 1.61 -21.45
CA GLN A 449 32.10 0.46 -22.14
C GLN A 449 31.94 -0.77 -21.23
N ASP A 450 32.85 -0.97 -20.28
CA ASP A 450 32.77 -2.11 -19.35
C ASP A 450 31.58 -1.93 -18.41
N VAL A 451 31.34 -0.69 -17.97
CA VAL A 451 30.16 -0.33 -17.16
C VAL A 451 28.86 -0.67 -17.88
N GLY A 452 28.76 -0.31 -19.17
CA GLY A 452 27.62 -0.67 -20.02
C GLY A 452 27.44 -2.18 -20.15
N LYS A 453 28.52 -2.92 -20.42
CA LYS A 453 28.50 -4.40 -20.53
C LYS A 453 28.10 -5.07 -19.21
N LEU A 454 28.57 -4.58 -18.07
CA LEU A 454 28.17 -5.07 -16.74
C LEU A 454 26.67 -4.91 -16.51
N CYS A 455 26.12 -3.75 -16.86
CA CYS A 455 24.68 -3.52 -16.76
C CYS A 455 23.89 -4.45 -17.69
N ILE A 456 24.34 -4.64 -18.93
CA ILE A 456 23.72 -5.57 -19.88
C ILE A 456 23.76 -7.00 -19.33
N ASN A 457 24.92 -7.46 -18.84
CA ASN A 457 25.07 -8.77 -18.21
C ASN A 457 24.07 -8.97 -17.07
N TYR A 458 23.91 -8.00 -16.17
CA TYR A 458 22.90 -8.06 -15.10
C TYR A 458 21.47 -8.15 -15.65
N LEU A 459 21.15 -7.44 -16.73
CA LEU A 459 19.79 -7.35 -17.28
C LEU A 459 19.41 -8.55 -18.18
N SER A 460 20.35 -9.19 -18.87
CA SER A 460 20.04 -10.16 -19.92
C SER A 460 20.66 -11.55 -19.72
N ASN A 461 21.63 -11.73 -18.82
CA ASN A 461 22.28 -13.02 -18.64
C ASN A 461 21.53 -13.91 -17.63
N LYS A 462 20.98 -15.02 -18.13
CA LYS A 462 20.23 -15.99 -17.35
C LYS A 462 21.08 -16.66 -16.24
N ASP A 463 22.33 -17.01 -16.52
CA ASP A 463 23.18 -17.70 -15.54
C ASP A 463 23.56 -16.76 -14.39
N ILE A 464 23.83 -15.48 -14.70
CA ILE A 464 24.03 -14.43 -13.69
C ILE A 464 22.77 -14.27 -12.85
N TRP A 465 21.59 -14.31 -13.47
CA TRP A 465 20.34 -14.26 -12.73
C TRP A 465 20.15 -15.47 -11.81
N GLU A 466 20.37 -16.69 -12.29
CA GLU A 466 20.17 -17.92 -11.52
C GLU A 466 21.16 -18.01 -10.35
N LYS A 467 22.46 -17.83 -10.61
CA LYS A 467 23.50 -17.83 -9.58
C LYS A 467 23.35 -16.66 -8.61
N GLY A 468 22.96 -15.49 -9.12
CA GLY A 468 22.70 -14.30 -8.32
C GLY A 468 21.50 -14.43 -7.38
N ASN A 469 20.53 -15.29 -7.70
CA ASN A 469 19.36 -15.56 -6.86
C ASN A 469 19.59 -16.64 -5.79
N VAL A 470 20.76 -17.28 -5.76
CA VAL A 470 21.16 -18.16 -4.65
C VAL A 470 21.28 -17.31 -3.38
N VAL A 471 20.76 -17.83 -2.27
CA VAL A 471 20.82 -17.16 -0.96
C VAL A 471 22.22 -17.33 -0.36
N ASP A 472 22.72 -16.27 0.27
CA ASP A 472 23.95 -16.28 1.04
C ASP A 472 23.78 -15.54 2.37
N VAL A 473 24.73 -15.73 3.27
CA VAL A 473 24.71 -15.22 4.64
C VAL A 473 26.01 -14.47 4.91
N LEU A 474 25.88 -13.28 5.50
CA LEU A 474 27.01 -12.50 5.99
C LEU A 474 26.75 -12.08 7.43
N ILE A 475 27.76 -12.18 8.28
CA ILE A 475 27.77 -11.57 9.61
C ILE A 475 28.61 -10.31 9.50
N PHE A 476 27.96 -9.15 9.61
CA PHE A 476 28.65 -7.87 9.54
C PHE A 476 29.56 -7.65 10.76
N HIS A 477 30.66 -6.94 10.53
CA HIS A 477 31.36 -6.26 11.62
C HIS A 477 30.40 -5.30 12.33
N LYS A 478 30.58 -5.11 13.65
CA LYS A 478 29.65 -4.33 14.49
C LYS A 478 29.53 -2.86 14.07
N ASP A 479 30.52 -2.34 13.35
CA ASP A 479 30.52 -0.98 12.79
C ASP A 479 29.34 -0.72 11.84
N ILE A 480 28.72 -1.77 11.26
CA ILE A 480 27.55 -1.62 10.37
C ILE A 480 26.48 -0.71 10.96
N SER A 481 26.19 -0.81 12.27
CA SER A 481 25.14 -0.02 12.91
C SER A 481 25.43 1.48 12.81
N SER A 482 26.67 1.89 13.09
CA SER A 482 27.08 3.30 13.02
C SER A 482 27.24 3.78 11.59
N ILE A 483 27.76 2.93 10.70
CA ILE A 483 27.93 3.27 9.28
C ILE A 483 26.56 3.50 8.63
N VAL A 484 25.60 2.61 8.85
CA VAL A 484 24.24 2.74 8.30
C VAL A 484 23.51 3.94 8.90
N GLU A 485 23.72 4.25 10.19
CA GLU A 485 23.16 5.46 10.80
C GLU A 485 23.70 6.73 10.14
N GLN A 486 25.00 6.80 9.87
CA GLN A 486 25.61 7.93 9.17
C GLN A 486 25.10 8.05 7.74
N ILE A 487 24.90 6.92 7.04
CA ILE A 487 24.28 6.90 5.71
C ILE A 487 22.83 7.40 5.77
N GLN A 488 22.04 6.97 6.76
CA GLN A 488 20.68 7.49 6.99
C GLN A 488 20.69 9.01 7.12
N ASN A 489 21.59 9.56 7.94
CA ASN A 489 21.70 11.01 8.14
C ASN A 489 22.07 11.75 6.85
N TYR A 490 23.02 11.22 6.08
CA TYR A 490 23.38 11.74 4.76
C TYR A 490 22.18 11.72 3.79
N MET A 491 21.43 10.62 3.73
CA MET A 491 20.26 10.48 2.87
C MET A 491 19.11 11.40 3.28
N MET A 492 18.87 11.58 4.59
CA MET A 492 17.90 12.56 5.08
C MET A 492 18.26 13.98 4.61
N ALA A 493 19.54 14.36 4.65
CA ALA A 493 19.99 15.64 4.12
C ALA A 493 19.73 15.79 2.61
N ILE A 494 19.90 14.72 1.82
CA ILE A 494 19.53 14.71 0.39
C ILE A 494 18.03 14.92 0.21
N ILE A 495 17.20 14.22 0.98
CA ILE A 495 15.73 14.32 0.91
C ILE A 495 15.27 15.74 1.21
N VAL A 496 15.81 16.35 2.27
CA VAL A 496 15.54 17.75 2.64
C VAL A 496 15.98 18.70 1.53
N LYS A 497 17.21 18.55 1.02
CA LYS A 497 17.75 19.39 -0.07
C LYS A 497 16.89 19.29 -1.33
N LYS A 498 16.43 18.09 -1.69
CA LYS A 498 15.55 17.85 -2.83
C LYS A 498 14.09 18.21 -2.55
N LYS A 499 13.73 18.56 -1.31
CA LYS A 499 12.36 18.88 -0.86
C LYS A 499 11.37 17.76 -1.14
N ILE A 500 11.81 16.51 -0.97
CA ILE A 500 10.97 15.32 -1.11
C ILE A 500 10.28 15.11 0.24
N ALA A 501 8.97 14.88 0.22
CA ALA A 501 8.21 14.61 1.43
C ALA A 501 8.11 13.10 1.71
N ILE A 502 7.83 12.73 2.96
CA ILE A 502 7.58 11.35 3.36
C ILE A 502 6.13 11.19 3.83
N GLU A 503 5.47 10.17 3.32
CA GLU A 503 4.14 9.74 3.73
C GLU A 503 4.27 8.66 4.82
N SER A 504 4.05 9.04 6.07
CA SER A 504 4.13 8.12 7.22
C SER A 504 2.77 7.47 7.47
N ASN A 505 2.77 6.17 7.76
CA ASN A 505 1.56 5.36 7.93
C ASN A 505 1.60 4.61 9.27
N PRO A 506 1.32 5.24 10.42
CA PRO A 506 1.66 4.73 11.75
C PRO A 506 1.27 3.28 12.04
N SER A 507 -0.01 2.93 11.88
CA SER A 507 -0.47 1.57 12.14
C SER A 507 0.16 0.56 11.17
N SER A 508 0.34 0.94 9.90
CA SER A 508 0.97 0.10 8.88
C SER A 508 2.45 -0.12 9.17
N ASN A 509 3.19 0.95 9.44
CA ASN A 509 4.63 0.92 9.70
C ASN A 509 4.97 0.04 10.90
N VAL A 510 4.21 0.13 12.01
CA VAL A 510 4.42 -0.73 13.18
C VAL A 510 4.03 -2.19 12.92
N LYS A 511 3.07 -2.45 12.00
CA LYS A 511 2.63 -3.80 11.66
C LYS A 511 3.47 -4.48 10.57
N ILE A 512 4.19 -3.72 9.77
CA ILE A 512 4.98 -4.24 8.63
C ILE A 512 6.48 -4.11 8.90
N GLY A 513 6.94 -2.92 9.29
CA GLY A 513 8.35 -2.64 9.49
C GLY A 513 8.91 -3.12 10.84
N PRO A 514 10.25 -3.13 11.00
CA PRO A 514 10.91 -3.50 12.25
C PRO A 514 10.85 -2.36 13.27
N ILE A 515 9.65 -2.04 13.76
CA ILE A 515 9.39 -0.95 14.70
C ILE A 515 8.70 -1.52 15.94
N ASP A 516 9.38 -1.46 17.10
CA ASP A 516 8.92 -2.11 18.34
C ASP A 516 7.70 -1.43 18.99
N GLY A 517 7.34 -0.23 18.53
CA GLY A 517 6.18 0.49 19.03
C GLY A 517 6.05 1.89 18.45
N TYR A 518 4.91 2.54 18.69
CA TYR A 518 4.65 3.87 18.16
C TYR A 518 5.60 4.94 18.70
N ASN A 519 6.13 4.77 19.92
CA ASN A 519 7.15 5.65 20.53
C ASN A 519 8.48 5.63 19.78
N PHE A 520 8.80 4.52 19.08
CA PHE A 520 9.97 4.37 18.22
C PHE A 520 9.69 4.71 16.75
N HIS A 521 8.54 5.32 16.44
CA HIS A 521 8.18 5.57 15.05
C HIS A 521 9.18 6.52 14.36
N PRO A 522 9.70 6.17 13.16
CA PRO A 522 10.60 7.00 12.35
C PRO A 522 10.14 8.44 12.08
N CYS A 523 8.85 8.75 12.22
CA CYS A 523 8.31 10.07 11.92
C CYS A 523 8.91 11.15 12.83
N PHE A 524 9.26 10.82 14.07
CA PHE A 524 9.92 11.75 14.99
C PHE A 524 11.32 12.11 14.50
N ARG A 525 12.10 11.12 14.07
CA ARG A 525 13.44 11.32 13.51
C ARG A 525 13.39 12.09 12.19
N PHE A 526 12.40 11.83 11.34
CA PHE A 526 12.20 12.61 10.12
C PHE A 526 11.94 14.10 10.43
N LEU A 527 11.04 14.37 11.38
CA LEU A 527 10.67 15.74 11.75
C LEU A 527 11.80 16.51 12.42
N SER A 528 12.62 15.84 13.24
CA SER A 528 13.80 16.44 13.89
C SER A 528 14.91 16.76 12.88
N ASN A 529 14.98 16.00 11.78
CA ASN A 529 15.92 16.23 10.68
C ASN A 529 15.35 17.16 9.58
N GLY A 530 14.22 17.82 9.82
CA GLY A 530 13.66 18.81 8.90
C GLY A 530 12.92 18.24 7.68
N ILE A 531 12.64 16.93 7.65
CA ILE A 531 11.86 16.31 6.58
C ILE A 531 10.39 16.73 6.71
N ASN A 532 9.76 17.02 5.57
CA ASN A 532 8.33 17.26 5.48
C ASN A 532 7.59 15.92 5.54
N VAL A 533 6.91 15.63 6.66
CA VAL A 533 6.23 14.35 6.92
C VAL A 533 4.73 14.55 7.08
N SER A 534 3.93 13.67 6.47
CA SER A 534 2.49 13.55 6.70
C SER A 534 2.15 12.26 7.45
N VAL A 535 0.99 12.23 8.11
CA VAL A 535 0.42 11.03 8.75
C VAL A 535 -0.81 10.60 7.97
N ASN A 536 -0.85 9.33 7.56
CA ASN A 536 -1.91 8.76 6.71
C ASN A 536 -2.32 7.37 7.21
N THR A 537 -3.43 6.84 6.68
CA THR A 537 -4.02 5.57 7.17
C THR A 537 -3.53 4.32 6.45
N ASP A 538 -2.90 4.48 5.29
CA ASP A 538 -2.65 3.38 4.35
C ASP A 538 -3.93 2.55 4.12
N ASP A 539 -3.92 1.24 4.40
CA ASP A 539 -5.08 0.35 4.36
C ASP A 539 -5.97 0.43 5.62
N LYS A 540 -6.81 1.47 5.69
CA LYS A 540 -7.80 1.73 6.78
C LYS A 540 -8.56 0.48 7.23
N GLY A 541 -8.94 -0.39 6.29
CA GLY A 541 -9.72 -1.60 6.56
C GLY A 541 -8.93 -2.73 7.22
N ILE A 542 -7.69 -2.98 6.77
CA ILE A 542 -6.85 -4.08 7.26
C ILE A 542 -6.28 -3.75 8.64
N PHE A 543 -5.88 -2.49 8.85
CA PHE A 543 -5.37 -2.01 10.14
C PHE A 543 -6.48 -1.58 11.11
N ALA A 544 -7.75 -1.63 10.67
CA ALA A 544 -8.92 -1.22 11.43
C ALA A 544 -8.77 0.16 12.11
N THR A 545 -8.28 1.14 11.35
CA THR A 545 -7.94 2.48 11.85
C THR A 545 -8.77 3.58 11.18
N SER A 546 -8.46 4.84 11.48
CA SER A 546 -8.99 6.05 10.85
C SER A 546 -7.96 7.17 10.95
N LEU A 547 -8.06 8.22 10.11
CA LEU A 547 -7.10 9.32 10.17
C LEU A 547 -7.00 9.98 11.56
N PRO A 548 -8.10 10.27 12.28
CA PRO A 548 -8.02 10.75 13.66
C PRO A 548 -7.30 9.79 14.60
N ASN A 549 -7.47 8.48 14.41
CA ASN A 549 -6.79 7.47 15.21
C ASN A 549 -5.28 7.45 14.93
N GLU A 550 -4.85 7.55 13.67
CA GLU A 550 -3.42 7.64 13.33
C GLU A 550 -2.74 8.86 13.98
N TYR A 551 -3.41 10.03 13.97
CA TYR A 551 -2.92 11.21 14.69
C TYR A 551 -2.88 10.97 16.20
N SER A 552 -3.90 10.30 16.76
CA SER A 552 -3.95 9.98 18.20
C SER A 552 -2.83 9.02 18.62
N LEU A 553 -2.48 8.05 17.78
CA LEU A 553 -1.36 7.13 18.00
C LEU A 553 -0.03 7.89 18.08
N ILE A 554 0.23 8.79 17.13
CA ILE A 554 1.46 9.61 17.13
C ILE A 554 1.47 10.60 18.29
N ALA A 555 0.35 11.25 18.60
CA ALA A 555 0.28 12.17 19.74
C ALA A 555 0.55 11.45 21.07
N ASN A 556 -0.03 10.26 21.28
CA ASN A 556 0.21 9.46 22.48
C ASN A 556 1.68 9.01 22.56
N ALA A 557 2.23 8.50 21.46
CA ALA A 557 3.64 8.13 21.37
C ALA A 557 4.58 9.31 21.66
N TYR A 558 4.25 10.51 21.20
CA TYR A 558 5.02 11.71 21.50
C TYR A 558 4.98 12.05 23.00
N CYS A 559 3.83 11.94 23.65
CA CYS A 559 3.75 12.10 25.11
C CYS A 559 4.54 11.03 25.87
N GLN A 560 4.53 9.77 25.41
CA GLN A 560 5.33 8.70 25.99
C GLN A 560 6.84 8.96 25.88
N ASN A 561 7.27 9.72 24.87
CA ASN A 561 8.63 10.20 24.71
C ASN A 561 8.97 11.41 25.60
N GLY A 562 8.15 11.72 26.60
CA GLY A 562 8.40 12.75 27.61
C GLY A 562 7.88 14.15 27.29
N TYR A 563 7.21 14.33 26.16
CA TYR A 563 6.63 15.62 25.76
C TYR A 563 5.27 15.86 26.40
N THR A 564 4.91 17.13 26.59
CA THR A 564 3.62 17.54 27.15
C THR A 564 2.49 17.42 26.11
N ILE A 565 1.25 17.36 26.59
CA ILE A 565 0.04 17.39 25.75
C ILE A 565 0.02 18.64 24.84
N ARG A 566 0.52 19.78 25.34
CA ARG A 566 0.59 21.03 24.56
C ARG A 566 1.57 20.92 23.40
N GLU A 567 2.73 20.31 23.61
CA GLU A 567 3.71 20.06 22.55
C GLU A 567 3.19 19.05 21.54
N ALA A 568 2.51 17.99 21.99
CA ALA A 568 1.85 17.04 21.11
C ALA A 568 0.79 17.72 20.22
N ALA A 569 -0.02 18.64 20.76
CA ALA A 569 -0.98 19.40 19.97
C ALA A 569 -0.29 20.27 18.90
N TYR A 570 0.83 20.91 19.23
CA TYR A 570 1.62 21.66 18.25
C TYR A 570 2.19 20.76 17.14
N LEU A 571 2.69 19.58 17.50
CA LEU A 571 3.14 18.57 16.56
C LEU A 571 2.02 18.15 15.60
N MET A 572 0.80 17.94 16.11
CA MET A 572 -0.35 17.55 15.28
C MET A 572 -0.73 18.64 14.27
N GLU A 573 -0.71 19.93 14.67
CA GLU A 573 -0.93 21.02 13.73
C GLU A 573 0.19 21.13 12.68
N ARG A 574 1.46 20.91 13.07
CA ARG A 574 2.58 20.83 12.11
C ARG A 574 2.39 19.70 11.10
N LEU A 575 2.04 18.49 11.55
CA LEU A 575 1.80 17.33 10.67
C LEU A 575 0.63 17.55 9.72
N LYS A 576 -0.43 18.20 10.20
CA LYS A 576 -1.59 18.60 9.38
C LYS A 576 -1.21 19.65 8.33
N ALA A 577 -0.45 20.67 8.69
CA ALA A 577 0.05 21.68 7.76
C ALA A 577 0.98 21.06 6.70
N ASN A 578 1.86 20.15 7.12
CA ASN A 578 2.70 19.35 6.24
C ASN A 578 1.84 18.57 5.23
N ALA A 579 0.85 17.80 5.69
CA ALA A 579 -0.05 17.03 4.82
C ALA A 579 -0.79 17.93 3.80
N GLN A 580 -1.24 19.11 4.21
CA GLN A 580 -1.85 20.09 3.31
C GLN A 580 -0.88 20.60 2.24
N SER A 581 0.39 20.83 2.61
CA SER A 581 1.44 21.27 1.68
C SER A 581 1.85 20.17 0.68
N GLN A 582 1.75 18.91 1.09
CA GLN A 582 2.12 17.73 0.30
C GLN A 582 1.03 17.29 -0.69
N ARG A 583 -0.19 17.81 -0.53
CA ARG A 583 -1.33 17.41 -1.36
C ARG A 583 -1.07 17.72 -2.82
N PHE A 584 -1.27 16.72 -3.68
CA PHE A 584 -1.14 16.88 -5.11
C PHE A 584 -2.33 17.67 -5.68
N LYS A 585 -2.00 18.60 -6.58
CA LYS A 585 -2.96 19.36 -7.37
C LYS A 585 -2.90 18.90 -8.82
N GLU A 586 -3.99 19.08 -9.54
CA GLU A 586 -4.08 18.66 -10.95
C GLU A 586 -2.99 19.30 -11.81
N ASN A 587 -2.35 18.47 -12.63
CA ASN A 587 -1.41 18.91 -13.66
C ASN A 587 -2.10 18.90 -15.03
N LYS A 588 -1.68 19.80 -15.93
CA LYS A 588 -2.10 19.73 -17.34
C LYS A 588 -1.27 18.65 -18.06
N VAL A 589 -1.90 17.50 -18.33
CA VAL A 589 -1.32 16.45 -19.19
C VAL A 589 -1.33 16.94 -20.64
N ARG A 590 -0.21 16.76 -21.35
CA ARG A 590 -0.07 16.98 -22.78
C ARG A 590 0.25 15.63 -23.42
N LEU A 591 -0.76 14.99 -24.01
CA LEU A 591 -0.52 13.93 -24.97
C LEU A 591 0.05 14.61 -26.22
N GLY A 592 1.37 14.58 -26.38
CA GLY A 592 2.00 14.98 -27.64
C GLY A 592 1.59 13.96 -28.71
N ILE A 593 0.97 14.45 -29.79
CA ILE A 593 0.85 13.69 -31.04
C ILE A 593 2.24 13.57 -31.65
#